data_AF-A0A4W5LEB0-F1
#
_entry.id   AF-A0A4W5LEB0-F1
#
_cell.length_a   1.000
_cell.length_b   1.000
_cell.length_c   1.000
_cell.angle_alpha   90.00
_cell.angle_beta   90.00
_cell.angle_gamma   90.00
#
_symmetry.space_group_name_H-M   'P 1'
#
loop_
_entity.id
_entity.type
_entity.pdbx_description
1 polymer ?
#
loop_
_entity_poly.entity_id
_entity_poly.type
_entity_poly.pdbx_seq_one_letter_code
_entity_poly.pdbx_strand_id
1 'polypeptide(L)'
;KKQTFKNERKLLAISLSLLLLQLFQPEQHGGLIFTSPRAVEAVKMCLEDDERREEWNNDIKDKWNAKSIYVVGKATAALVMSLLCFTERILS
;
A
#
# COMPACT_ATOMS: atom_id res chain seq x y z
N LYS A 1 -2.02 34.55 -3.48
CA LYS A 1 -1.38 33.26 -3.89
C LYS A 1 -2.16 32.10 -3.28
N LYS A 2 -3.27 31.64 -3.87
CA LYS A 2 -4.14 30.58 -3.30
C LYS A 2 -4.66 29.55 -4.31
N GLN A 3 -4.06 29.46 -5.51
CA GLN A 3 -4.54 28.57 -6.57
C GLN A 3 -3.67 27.31 -6.77
N THR A 4 -2.46 27.25 -6.21
CA THR A 4 -1.50 26.17 -6.50
C THR A 4 -1.75 24.91 -5.66
N PHE A 5 -2.23 25.03 -4.42
CA PHE A 5 -2.40 23.89 -3.50
C PHE A 5 -3.60 22.97 -3.81
N LYS A 6 -4.54 23.41 -4.64
CA LYS A 6 -5.75 22.63 -4.97
C LYS A 6 -5.51 21.60 -6.08
N ASN A 7 -4.56 21.86 -6.97
CA ASN A 7 -4.21 20.94 -8.06
C ASN A 7 -3.32 19.77 -7.59
N GLU A 8 -2.47 20.01 -6.60
CA GLU A 8 -1.56 19.01 -6.02
C GLU A 8 -2.34 17.96 -5.24
N ARG A 9 -3.33 18.38 -4.44
CA ARG A 9 -4.25 17.47 -3.74
C ARG A 9 -5.06 16.61 -4.71
N LYS A 10 -5.44 17.15 -5.87
CA LYS A 10 -6.20 16.42 -6.89
C LYS A 10 -5.32 15.40 -7.63
N LEU A 11 -4.06 15.74 -7.92
CA LEU A 11 -3.07 14.83 -8.51
C LEU A 11 -2.68 13.71 -7.55
N LEU A 12 -2.45 14.02 -6.27
CA LEU A 12 -2.17 13.01 -5.24
C LEU A 12 -3.36 12.06 -5.04
N ALA A 13 -4.59 12.56 -5.09
CA ALA A 13 -5.79 11.73 -5.02
C ALA A 13 -5.87 10.75 -6.19
N ILE A 14 -5.54 11.18 -7.41
CA ILE A 14 -5.53 10.31 -8.60
C ILE A 14 -4.51 9.19 -8.44
N SER A 15 -3.28 9.51 -7.99
CA SER A 15 -2.24 8.50 -7.78
C SER A 15 -2.60 7.50 -6.68
N LEU A 16 -3.29 7.96 -5.63
CA LEU A 16 -3.71 7.15 -4.50
C LEU A 16 -4.84 6.18 -4.90
N SER A 17 -5.85 6.66 -5.64
CA SER A 17 -6.93 5.82 -6.16
C SER A 17 -6.42 4.78 -7.15
N LEU A 18 -5.47 5.14 -8.01
CA LEU A 18 -4.84 4.19 -8.95
C LEU A 18 -4.07 3.10 -8.21
N LEU A 19 -3.29 3.49 -7.19
CA LEU A 19 -2.58 2.56 -6.31
C LEU A 19 -3.55 1.56 -5.69
N LEU A 20 -4.67 2.04 -5.18
CA LEU A 20 -5.68 1.18 -4.58
C LEU A 20 -6.29 0.21 -5.59
N LEU A 21 -6.67 0.69 -6.78
CA LEU A 21 -7.18 -0.17 -7.86
C LEU A 21 -6.19 -1.29 -8.21
N GLN A 22 -4.90 -0.97 -8.26
CA GLN A 22 -3.85 -1.97 -8.48
C GLN A 22 -3.65 -2.91 -7.29
N LEU A 23 -3.80 -2.40 -6.07
CA LEU A 23 -3.68 -3.16 -4.83
C LEU A 23 -4.81 -4.20 -4.66
N PHE A 24 -6.02 -3.88 -5.13
CA PHE A 24 -7.16 -4.81 -5.14
C PHE A 24 -7.16 -5.74 -6.36
N GLN A 25 -6.14 -5.65 -7.23
CA GLN A 25 -5.94 -6.56 -8.36
C GLN A 25 -4.63 -7.36 -8.24
N PRO A 26 -4.44 -8.15 -7.16
CA PRO A 26 -3.24 -8.93 -6.98
C PRO A 26 -3.00 -9.93 -8.12
N GLU A 27 -4.04 -10.41 -8.81
CA GLU A 27 -3.90 -11.34 -9.95
C GLU A 27 -3.16 -10.73 -11.13
N GLN A 28 -3.29 -9.43 -11.36
CA GLN A 28 -2.62 -8.73 -12.47
C GLN A 28 -1.15 -8.45 -12.19
N HIS A 29 -0.66 -8.69 -10.97
CA HIS A 29 0.67 -8.30 -10.51
C HIS A 29 1.42 -9.50 -9.91
N GLY A 30 2.72 -9.61 -10.20
CA GLY A 30 3.55 -10.72 -9.73
C GLY A 30 3.98 -10.61 -8.25
N GLY A 31 3.86 -9.42 -7.68
CA GLY A 31 4.35 -9.11 -6.34
C GLY A 31 4.27 -7.62 -6.04
N LEU A 32 4.65 -7.23 -4.83
CA LEU A 32 4.63 -5.84 -4.38
C LEU A 32 6.01 -5.40 -3.92
N ILE A 33 6.42 -4.17 -4.24
CA ILE A 33 7.71 -3.62 -3.81
C ILE A 33 7.47 -2.29 -3.11
N PHE A 34 7.90 -2.21 -1.85
CA PHE A 34 7.89 -0.96 -1.09
C PHE A 34 9.31 -0.40 -1.01
N THR A 35 9.56 0.67 -1.76
CA THR A 35 10.86 1.36 -1.82
C THR A 35 10.97 2.53 -0.85
N SER A 36 9.86 2.97 -0.26
CA SER A 36 9.79 4.15 0.60
C SER A 36 8.72 3.99 1.67
N PRO A 37 8.98 4.42 2.92
CA PRO A 37 7.98 4.39 3.99
C PRO A 37 6.75 5.24 3.64
N ARG A 38 6.91 6.28 2.80
CA ARG A 38 5.79 7.12 2.35
C ARG A 38 4.82 6.36 1.43
N ALA A 39 5.31 5.37 0.68
CA ALA A 39 4.46 4.51 -0.13
C ALA A 39 3.58 3.61 0.75
N VAL A 40 4.10 3.14 1.88
CA VAL A 40 3.34 2.35 2.85
C VAL A 40 2.25 3.18 3.52
N GLU A 41 2.58 4.40 3.92
CA GLU A 41 1.61 5.32 4.53
C GLU A 41 0.52 5.74 3.53
N ALA A 42 0.85 5.89 2.25
CA ALA A 42 -0.16 6.07 1.20
C ALA A 42 -1.14 4.89 1.15
N VAL A 43 -0.64 3.65 1.18
CA VAL A 43 -1.52 2.47 1.21
C VAL A 43 -2.37 2.42 2.49
N LYS A 44 -1.83 2.82 3.64
CA LYS A 44 -2.63 2.95 4.87
C LYS A 44 -3.73 4.00 4.75
N MET A 45 -3.41 5.18 4.23
CA MET A 45 -4.41 6.25 4.00
C MET A 45 -5.52 5.80 3.04
N CYS A 46 -5.15 5.01 2.04
CA CYS A 46 -6.07 4.35 1.11
C CYS A 46 -7.05 3.38 1.79
N LEU A 47 -6.61 2.75 2.87
CA LEU A 47 -7.32 1.74 3.64
C LEU A 47 -7.85 2.30 4.98
N GLU A 48 -7.90 3.63 5.15
CA GLU A 48 -8.53 4.26 6.31
C GLU A 48 -10.05 4.03 6.33
N ASP A 49 -10.65 3.81 5.16
CA ASP A 49 -12.05 3.48 5.02
C ASP A 49 -12.33 2.06 5.55
N ASP A 50 -13.26 1.95 6.50
CA ASP A 50 -13.54 0.70 7.23
C ASP A 50 -13.92 -0.45 6.30
N GLU A 51 -14.73 -0.17 5.27
CA GLU A 51 -15.17 -1.17 4.29
C GLU A 51 -13.99 -1.76 3.52
N ARG A 52 -13.08 -0.89 3.06
CA ARG A 52 -11.87 -1.30 2.34
C ARG A 52 -10.86 -2.00 3.22
N ARG A 53 -10.78 -1.61 4.49
CA ARG A 53 -9.92 -2.25 5.49
C ARG A 53 -10.41 -3.67 5.81
N GLU A 54 -11.72 -3.88 5.87
CA GLU A 54 -12.30 -5.22 6.04
C GLU A 54 -12.06 -6.09 4.80
N GLU A 55 -12.30 -5.59 3.59
CA GLU A 55 -12.03 -6.33 2.35
C GLU A 55 -10.54 -6.68 2.22
N TRP A 56 -9.66 -5.74 2.60
CA TRP A 56 -8.23 -5.96 2.66
C TRP A 56 -7.84 -7.10 3.60
N ASN A 57 -8.36 -7.09 4.83
CA ASN A 57 -8.04 -8.10 5.83
C ASN A 57 -8.70 -9.46 5.57
N ASN A 58 -9.81 -9.52 4.83
CA ASN A 58 -10.52 -10.77 4.55
C ASN A 58 -9.85 -11.61 3.44
N ASP A 59 -9.43 -10.99 2.34
CA ASP A 59 -9.02 -11.76 1.14
C ASP A 59 -7.77 -11.19 0.45
N ILE A 60 -7.69 -9.86 0.30
CA ILE A 60 -6.63 -9.24 -0.50
C ILE A 60 -5.25 -9.42 0.13
N LYS A 61 -5.15 -9.29 1.45
CA LYS A 61 -3.90 -9.47 2.21
C LYS A 61 -3.33 -10.88 2.03
N ASP A 62 -4.15 -11.92 2.07
CA ASP A 62 -3.72 -13.30 1.85
C ASP A 62 -3.25 -13.52 0.40
N LYS A 63 -3.95 -12.93 -0.58
CA LYS A 63 -3.51 -12.96 -1.99
C LYS A 63 -2.15 -12.29 -2.20
N TRP A 64 -1.86 -11.19 -1.50
CA TRP A 64 -0.54 -10.56 -1.53
C TRP A 64 0.51 -11.38 -0.78
N ASN A 65 0.16 -11.99 0.35
CA ASN A 65 1.05 -12.85 1.12
C ASN A 65 1.46 -14.13 0.37
N ALA A 66 0.60 -14.62 -0.52
CA ALA A 66 0.92 -15.71 -1.45
C ALA A 66 1.94 -15.29 -2.54
N LYS A 67 2.16 -13.99 -2.73
CA LYS A 67 3.08 -13.42 -3.73
C LYS A 67 4.37 -12.92 -3.09
N SER A 68 5.34 -12.56 -3.94
CA SER A 68 6.62 -12.03 -3.50
C SER A 68 6.47 -10.56 -3.09
N ILE A 69 6.81 -10.24 -1.84
CA ILE A 69 6.78 -8.87 -1.33
C ILE A 69 8.20 -8.46 -0.96
N TYR A 70 8.65 -7.36 -1.55
CA TYR A 70 9.99 -6.82 -1.34
C TYR A 70 9.88 -5.49 -0.62
N VAL A 71 10.73 -5.30 0.40
CA VAL A 71 10.75 -4.06 1.16
C VAL A 71 12.17 -3.54 1.26
N VAL A 72 12.35 -2.27 0.91
CA VAL A 72 13.65 -1.60 0.95
C VAL A 72 13.72 -0.70 2.18
N GLY A 73 14.68 -1.00 3.06
CA GLY A 73 14.97 -0.21 4.25
C GLY A 73 14.17 -0.64 5.48
N LYS A 74 14.86 -0.64 6.64
CA LYS A 74 14.30 -1.09 7.93
C LYS A 74 13.04 -0.33 8.34
N ALA A 75 13.00 0.98 8.11
CA ALA A 75 11.85 1.82 8.43
C ALA A 75 10.61 1.44 7.62
N THR A 76 10.79 1.14 6.32
CA THR A 76 9.71 0.68 5.45
C THR A 76 9.23 -0.69 5.90
N ALA A 77 10.15 -1.61 6.25
CA ALA A 77 9.81 -2.96 6.69
C ALA A 77 8.92 -2.97 7.92
N ALA A 78 9.23 -2.14 8.93
CA ALA A 78 8.39 -2.00 10.12
C ALA A 78 6.95 -1.54 9.80
N LEU A 79 6.80 -0.59 8.87
CA LEU A 79 5.47 -0.11 8.46
C LEU A 79 4.70 -1.16 7.65
N VAL A 80 5.39 -1.87 6.74
CA VAL A 80 4.79 -2.94 5.93
C VAL A 80 4.34 -4.09 6.82
N MET A 81 5.13 -4.41 7.86
CA MET A 81 4.79 -5.46 8.82
C MET A 81 3.50 -5.13 9.58
N SER A 82 3.29 -3.86 9.95
CA SER A 82 2.03 -3.39 10.55
C SER A 82 0.85 -3.42 9.57
N LEU A 83 1.07 -3.17 8.28
CA LEU A 83 0.02 -3.15 7.26
C LEU A 83 -0.42 -4.57 6.82
N LEU A 84 0.55 -5.45 6.59
CA LEU A 84 0.34 -6.79 6.03
C LEU A 84 0.40 -7.90 7.09
N CYS A 85 0.62 -7.57 8.36
CA CYS A 85 0.83 -8.53 9.46
C CYS A 85 1.84 -9.62 9.05
N PHE A 86 2.95 -9.19 8.45
CA PHE A 86 4.00 -10.11 8.01
C PHE A 86 4.60 -10.79 9.24
N THR A 87 4.81 -12.11 9.20
CA THR A 87 5.61 -12.78 10.25
C THR A 87 7.07 -12.89 9.84
N GLU A 88 7.45 -13.34 8.63
CA GLU A 88 8.82 -13.88 8.46
C GLU A 88 9.46 -13.82 7.04
N ARG A 89 9.41 -12.70 6.29
CA ARG A 89 10.32 -12.52 5.11
C ARG A 89 10.83 -11.10 4.92
N ILE A 90 11.59 -10.61 5.90
CA ILE A 90 12.49 -9.48 5.66
C ILE A 90 13.82 -10.10 5.22
N LEU A 91 14.08 -10.14 3.91
CA LEU A 91 15.44 -10.39 3.42
C LEU A 91 16.28 -9.17 3.81
N SER A 92 17.21 -9.41 4.75
CA SER A 92 18.24 -8.45 5.19
C SER A 92 19.16 -8.06 4.05
#